data_AF-G1X1K2-F1
#
_entry.id   AF-G1X1K2-F1
#
_cell.length_a   1.000
_cell.length_b   1.000
_cell.length_c   1.000
_cell.angle_alpha   90.00
_cell.angle_beta   90.00
_cell.angle_gamma   90.00
#
_symmetry.space_group_name_H-M   'P 1'
#
loop_
_entity.id
_entity.type
_entity.pdbx_description
1 polymer ?
#
loop_
_entity_poly.entity_id
_entity_poly.type
_entity_poly.pdbx_seq_one_letter_code
_entity_poly.pdbx_strand_id
1 'polypeptide(L)'
;MPVFLRSYDNEKQSDHYSADIKIWEACRATSAATTFFDRFERTSQGVRQTFVDGAFAYNNPVSRVYQEAIDLWGDKESLLISIGTGDKPDSSMTGGLKSLLAGIVDIVLATDKEDREFKEEHLDLIDAGLFYRFNVPGIARIGIEEYKKLDEISAVTKSHLSRPDTNRSMKFCVSKAVEGVEPEPQEGN
;
A
#
# COMPACT_ATOMS: atom_id res chain seq x y z
N MET A 1 -3.52 -18.48 -6.36
CA MET A 1 -4.49 -17.41 -6.67
C MET A 1 -4.41 -16.39 -5.55
N PRO A 2 -4.35 -15.08 -5.83
CA PRO A 2 -4.33 -14.07 -4.77
C PRO A 2 -5.63 -14.08 -3.98
N VAL A 3 -5.54 -13.68 -2.71
CA VAL A 3 -6.68 -13.49 -1.81
C VAL A 3 -6.68 -12.02 -1.38
N PHE A 4 -7.80 -11.34 -1.58
CA PHE A 4 -8.01 -9.97 -1.13
C PHE A 4 -8.98 -10.01 0.04
N LEU A 5 -8.52 -9.56 1.20
CA LEU A 5 -9.30 -9.58 2.44
C LEU A 5 -10.01 -8.24 2.60
N ARG A 6 -11.32 -8.29 2.85
CA ARG A 6 -12.22 -7.13 2.90
C ARG A 6 -12.97 -7.08 4.21
N SER A 7 -13.41 -5.88 4.57
CA SER A 7 -14.37 -5.65 5.65
C SER A 7 -15.77 -5.30 5.12
N TYR A 8 -15.99 -5.47 3.82
CA TYR A 8 -17.19 -5.13 3.09
C TYR A 8 -17.41 -6.14 1.96
N ASP A 9 -18.63 -6.22 1.46
CA ASP A 9 -18.97 -7.07 0.33
C ASP A 9 -18.70 -6.35 -1.00
N ASN A 10 -18.12 -7.08 -1.95
CA ASN A 10 -18.02 -6.67 -3.34
C ASN A 10 -18.70 -7.73 -4.20
N GLU A 11 -19.92 -7.47 -4.67
CA GLU A 11 -20.73 -8.44 -5.41
C GLU A 11 -20.10 -8.87 -6.75
N LYS A 12 -19.17 -8.08 -7.30
CA LYS A 12 -18.47 -8.40 -8.55
C LYS A 12 -17.30 -9.37 -8.34
N GLN A 13 -16.89 -9.63 -7.10
CA GLN A 13 -15.77 -10.50 -6.78
C GLN A 13 -16.15 -11.55 -5.74
N SER A 14 -15.75 -12.80 -5.95
CA SER A 14 -15.97 -13.84 -4.95
C SER A 14 -15.01 -13.68 -3.76
N ASP A 15 -15.57 -13.75 -2.55
CA ASP A 15 -14.80 -13.72 -1.32
C ASP A 15 -15.26 -14.83 -0.37
N HIS A 16 -14.43 -15.86 -0.25
CA HIS A 16 -14.69 -17.01 0.62
C HIS A 16 -13.89 -16.96 1.93
N TYR A 17 -13.12 -15.89 2.15
CA TYR A 17 -12.17 -15.80 3.26
C TYR A 17 -12.56 -14.72 4.26
N SER A 18 -13.04 -13.57 3.78
CA SER A 18 -13.24 -12.39 4.62
C SER A 18 -14.33 -12.55 5.68
N ALA A 19 -15.37 -13.36 5.41
CA ALA A 19 -16.49 -13.54 6.33
C ALA A 19 -16.11 -14.20 7.67
N ASP A 20 -15.03 -14.99 7.71
CA ASP A 20 -14.64 -15.74 8.91
C ASP A 20 -13.19 -15.52 9.35
N ILE A 21 -12.49 -14.55 8.74
CA ILE A 21 -11.13 -14.18 9.12
C ILE A 21 -11.14 -13.09 10.18
N LYS A 22 -10.31 -13.24 11.21
CA LYS A 22 -10.11 -12.20 12.23
C LYS A 22 -9.12 -11.17 11.71
N ILE A 23 -9.25 -9.92 12.17
CA ILE A 23 -8.34 -8.82 11.80
C ILE A 23 -6.87 -9.22 12.02
N TRP A 24 -6.52 -9.82 13.17
CA TRP A 24 -5.14 -10.21 13.44
C TRP A 24 -4.65 -11.35 12.52
N GLU A 25 -5.55 -12.23 12.04
CA GLU A 25 -5.22 -13.28 11.08
C GLU A 25 -4.94 -12.68 9.70
N ALA A 26 -5.76 -11.70 9.29
CA ALA A 26 -5.54 -10.93 8.08
C ALA A 26 -4.19 -10.18 8.11
N CYS A 27 -3.89 -9.51 9.24
CA CYS A 27 -2.59 -8.87 9.45
C CYS A 27 -1.44 -9.88 9.41
N ARG A 28 -1.58 -11.05 10.04
CA ARG A 28 -0.53 -12.08 10.03
C ARG A 28 -0.31 -12.69 8.65
N ALA A 29 -1.39 -12.88 7.89
CA ALA A 29 -1.37 -13.37 6.51
C ALA A 29 -0.64 -12.40 5.58
N THR A 30 -0.97 -11.10 5.65
CA THR A 30 -0.31 -10.09 4.81
C THR A 30 1.14 -9.85 5.19
N SER A 31 1.56 -10.09 6.43
CA SER A 31 2.98 -9.94 6.83
C SER A 31 3.81 -11.22 6.68
N ALA A 32 3.25 -12.31 6.15
CA ALA A 32 3.94 -13.59 5.98
C ALA A 32 4.90 -13.60 4.78
N ALA A 33 5.83 -12.63 4.72
CA ALA A 33 6.79 -12.47 3.63
C ALA A 33 7.73 -13.67 3.59
N THR A 34 7.77 -14.37 2.46
CA THR A 34 8.41 -15.70 2.29
C THR A 34 9.89 -15.76 2.67
N THR A 35 10.57 -14.62 2.72
CA THR A 35 11.97 -14.50 3.15
C THR A 35 12.15 -14.07 4.61
N PHE A 36 11.14 -13.47 5.24
CA PHE A 36 11.24 -12.89 6.58
C PHE A 36 10.47 -13.68 7.65
N PHE A 37 9.31 -14.23 7.31
CA PHE A 37 8.39 -14.85 8.26
C PHE A 37 7.80 -16.13 7.70
N ASP A 38 7.49 -17.06 8.61
CA ASP A 38 6.77 -18.27 8.24
C ASP A 38 5.40 -17.93 7.63
N ARG A 39 4.98 -18.78 6.67
CA ARG A 39 3.63 -18.79 6.12
C ARG A 39 2.59 -18.86 7.24
N PHE A 40 1.47 -18.18 7.05
CA PHE A 40 0.36 -18.22 8.01
C PHE A 40 -0.58 -19.37 7.65
N GLU A 41 -0.87 -20.24 8.61
CA GLU A 41 -1.77 -21.36 8.43
C GLU A 41 -2.92 -21.28 9.43
N ARG A 42 -4.14 -21.54 8.94
CA ARG A 42 -5.32 -21.67 9.79
C ARG A 42 -6.21 -22.79 9.28
N THR A 43 -7.13 -23.24 10.12
CA THR A 43 -8.23 -24.12 9.70
C THR A 43 -9.52 -23.35 9.84
N SER A 44 -10.27 -23.20 8.74
CA SER A 44 -11.62 -22.66 8.77
C SER A 44 -12.59 -23.63 8.11
N GLN A 45 -13.76 -23.82 8.74
CA GLN A 45 -14.80 -24.73 8.26
C GLN A 45 -14.28 -26.15 7.94
N GLY A 46 -13.29 -26.63 8.70
CA GLY A 46 -12.66 -27.93 8.49
C GLY A 46 -11.63 -27.99 7.35
N VAL A 47 -11.39 -26.87 6.65
CA VAL A 47 -10.41 -26.76 5.55
C VAL A 47 -9.16 -26.03 6.03
N ARG A 48 -7.98 -26.60 5.78
CA ARG A 48 -6.70 -25.93 6.03
C ARG A 48 -6.45 -24.89 4.94
N GLN A 49 -6.20 -23.66 5.38
CA GLN A 49 -5.86 -22.54 4.53
C GLN A 49 -4.42 -22.09 4.84
N THR A 50 -3.67 -21.75 3.81
CA THR A 50 -2.26 -21.33 3.91
C THR A 50 -2.09 -20.03 3.14
N PHE A 51 -1.52 -19.03 3.81
CA PHE A 51 -1.31 -17.69 3.29
C PHE A 51 0.18 -17.34 3.29
N VAL A 52 0.57 -16.62 2.25
CA VAL A 52 1.88 -15.96 2.12
C VAL A 52 1.62 -14.51 1.73
N ASP A 53 2.55 -13.63 2.05
CA ASP A 53 2.48 -12.21 1.70
C ASP A 53 2.36 -12.04 0.17
N GLY A 54 1.53 -11.07 -0.23
CA GLY A 54 1.38 -10.62 -1.60
C GLY A 54 2.52 -9.74 -2.11
N ALA A 55 3.56 -9.46 -1.31
CA ALA A 55 4.58 -8.45 -1.59
C ALA A 55 5.26 -8.55 -2.97
N PHE A 56 5.42 -9.76 -3.52
CA PHE A 56 6.02 -9.91 -4.85
C PHE A 56 5.09 -9.53 -6.02
N ALA A 57 3.80 -9.35 -5.77
CA ALA A 57 2.80 -9.05 -6.80
C ALA A 57 1.91 -7.83 -6.49
N TYR A 58 1.70 -7.51 -5.21
CA TYR A 58 0.72 -6.52 -4.76
C TYR A 58 1.24 -5.60 -3.64
N ASN A 59 2.56 -5.40 -3.53
CA ASN A 59 3.13 -4.47 -2.54
C ASN A 59 2.78 -3.00 -2.82
N ASN A 60 2.51 -2.66 -4.08
CA ASN A 60 1.74 -1.48 -4.45
C ASN A 60 0.35 -1.93 -4.88
N PRO A 61 -0.70 -1.81 -4.04
CA PRO A 61 -2.02 -2.28 -4.40
C PRO A 61 -2.81 -1.26 -5.24
N VAL A 62 -2.18 -0.20 -5.78
CA VAL A 62 -2.86 0.94 -6.42
C VAL A 62 -3.89 0.53 -7.47
N SER A 63 -3.52 -0.31 -8.44
CA SER A 63 -4.44 -0.76 -9.50
C SER A 63 -5.53 -1.66 -8.95
N ARG A 64 -5.24 -2.45 -7.90
CA ARG A 64 -6.24 -3.29 -7.24
C ARG A 64 -7.25 -2.47 -6.47
N VAL A 65 -6.81 -1.47 -5.72
CA VAL A 65 -7.69 -0.54 -5.00
C VAL A 65 -8.52 0.29 -5.98
N TYR A 66 -7.94 0.73 -7.10
CA TYR A 66 -8.67 1.47 -8.12
C TYR A 66 -9.76 0.61 -8.79
N GLN A 67 -9.43 -0.63 -9.18
CA GLN A 67 -10.43 -1.56 -9.71
C GLN A 67 -11.53 -1.87 -8.69
N GLU A 68 -11.17 -2.05 -7.42
CA GLU A 68 -12.12 -2.26 -6.33
C GLU A 68 -13.08 -1.07 -6.17
N ALA A 69 -12.57 0.16 -6.30
CA ALA A 69 -13.37 1.38 -6.27
C ALA A 69 -14.38 1.43 -7.44
N ILE A 70 -13.95 1.09 -8.66
CA ILE A 70 -14.83 0.98 -9.83
C ILE A 70 -15.90 -0.10 -9.62
N ASP A 71 -15.52 -1.22 -8.99
CA ASP A 71 -16.45 -2.30 -8.74
C ASP A 71 -17.60 -1.86 -7.83
N LEU A 72 -17.27 -1.13 -6.76
CA LEU A 72 -18.21 -0.66 -5.73
C LEU A 72 -19.00 0.58 -6.14
N TRP A 73 -18.36 1.54 -6.79
CA TRP A 73 -18.91 2.89 -7.00
C TRP A 73 -19.04 3.29 -8.48
N GLY A 74 -18.64 2.43 -9.41
CA GLY A 74 -18.64 2.72 -10.83
C GLY A 74 -17.69 3.87 -11.18
N ASP A 75 -18.09 4.73 -12.11
CA ASP A 75 -17.27 5.82 -12.62
C ASP A 75 -17.32 7.09 -11.74
N LYS A 76 -17.60 6.92 -10.43
CA LYS A 76 -17.63 8.06 -9.50
C LYS A 76 -16.22 8.64 -9.36
N GLU A 77 -16.13 9.95 -9.55
CA GLU A 77 -14.87 10.67 -9.34
C GLU A 77 -14.32 10.40 -7.93
N SER A 78 -13.08 9.91 -7.88
CA SER A 78 -12.45 9.42 -6.65
C SER A 78 -11.03 9.96 -6.55
N LEU A 79 -10.66 10.50 -5.40
CA LEU A 79 -9.29 10.88 -5.09
C LEU A 79 -8.52 9.65 -4.60
N LEU A 80 -7.54 9.21 -5.39
CA LEU A 80 -6.69 8.07 -5.07
C LEU A 80 -5.33 8.55 -4.55
N ILE A 81 -5.01 8.20 -3.30
CA ILE A 81 -3.75 8.54 -2.64
C ILE A 81 -2.97 7.25 -2.38
N SER A 82 -1.83 7.11 -3.05
CA SER A 82 -0.92 5.98 -2.90
C SER A 82 0.29 6.39 -2.05
N ILE A 83 0.58 5.64 -1.00
CA ILE A 83 1.68 5.95 -0.06
C ILE A 83 2.72 4.82 -0.13
N GLY A 84 3.97 5.19 -0.41
CA GLY A 84 5.10 4.27 -0.47
C GLY A 84 5.95 4.29 0.80
N THR A 85 6.74 3.24 0.96
CA THR A 85 7.61 3.02 2.14
C THR A 85 9.08 3.39 1.89
N GLY A 86 9.37 4.06 0.78
CA GLY A 86 10.70 4.49 0.37
C GLY A 86 11.20 3.77 -0.88
N ASP A 87 12.48 3.98 -1.19
CA ASP A 87 13.11 3.47 -2.42
C ASP A 87 13.95 2.21 -2.17
N LYS A 88 14.74 1.80 -3.16
CA LYS A 88 15.61 0.63 -3.11
C LYS A 88 16.72 0.76 -2.06
N PRO A 89 16.97 -0.28 -1.23
CA PRO A 89 18.09 -0.28 -0.28
C PRO A 89 19.46 -0.21 -0.97
N ASP A 90 20.43 0.43 -0.30
CA ASP A 90 21.82 0.43 -0.76
C ASP A 90 22.44 -0.97 -0.65
N SER A 91 23.20 -1.36 -1.68
CA SER A 91 23.68 -2.74 -1.89
C SER A 91 24.87 -3.16 -1.00
N SER A 92 25.20 -2.39 0.04
CA SER A 92 26.46 -2.52 0.78
C SER A 92 26.51 -3.63 1.85
N MET A 93 25.55 -4.56 1.91
CA MET A 93 25.56 -5.62 2.93
C MET A 93 26.14 -6.94 2.42
N THR A 94 26.85 -7.66 3.29
CA THR A 94 27.47 -8.97 3.00
C THR A 94 26.97 -10.07 3.95
N GLY A 95 26.88 -11.32 3.48
CA GLY A 95 26.50 -12.49 4.30
C GLY A 95 25.05 -13.00 4.09
N GLY A 96 24.53 -13.74 5.08
CA GLY A 96 23.18 -14.37 5.06
C GLY A 96 21.99 -13.40 4.95
N LEU A 97 22.24 -12.08 5.06
CA LEU A 97 21.26 -11.03 4.79
C LEU A 97 21.12 -10.70 3.28
N LYS A 98 21.99 -11.24 2.41
CA LYS A 98 21.93 -10.98 0.96
C LYS A 98 20.65 -11.48 0.30
N SER A 99 20.13 -12.65 0.70
CA SER A 99 18.89 -13.19 0.16
C SER A 99 17.67 -12.37 0.60
N LEU A 100 17.68 -11.87 1.85
CA LEU A 100 16.67 -10.95 2.36
C LEU A 100 16.67 -9.64 1.55
N LEU A 101 17.85 -9.06 1.34
CA LEU A 101 18.01 -7.86 0.52
C LEU A 101 17.57 -8.05 -0.92
N ALA A 102 17.93 -9.18 -1.55
CA ALA A 102 17.49 -9.48 -2.92
C ALA A 102 15.96 -9.48 -3.01
N GLY A 103 15.28 -10.14 -2.06
CA GLY A 103 13.82 -10.12 -1.97
C GLY A 103 13.24 -8.71 -1.80
N ILE A 104 13.85 -7.86 -0.95
CA ILE A 104 13.42 -6.46 -0.80
C ILE A 104 13.59 -5.69 -2.12
N VAL A 105 14.73 -5.85 -2.78
CA VAL A 105 15.00 -5.18 -4.06
C VAL A 105 13.95 -5.57 -5.10
N ASP A 106 13.63 -6.85 -5.21
CA ASP A 106 12.60 -7.33 -6.15
C ASP A 106 11.22 -6.76 -5.82
N ILE A 107 10.85 -6.68 -4.54
CA ILE A 107 9.61 -6.06 -4.07
C ILE A 107 9.55 -4.58 -4.42
N VAL A 108 10.63 -3.82 -4.19
CA VAL A 108 10.69 -2.40 -4.55
C VAL A 108 10.56 -2.21 -6.07
N LEU A 109 11.27 -3.02 -6.86
CA LEU A 109 11.18 -2.94 -8.32
C LEU A 109 9.77 -3.25 -8.82
N ALA A 110 9.09 -4.24 -8.24
CA ALA A 110 7.69 -4.53 -8.56
C ALA A 110 6.76 -3.36 -8.18
N THR A 111 6.99 -2.75 -7.01
CA THR A 111 6.24 -1.59 -6.50
C THR A 111 6.36 -0.38 -7.42
N ASP A 112 7.59 -0.07 -7.86
CA ASP A 112 7.88 1.04 -8.77
C ASP A 112 7.34 0.79 -10.17
N LYS A 113 7.42 -0.46 -10.64
CA LYS A 113 6.84 -0.87 -11.92
C LYS A 113 5.33 -0.64 -11.93
N GLU A 114 4.63 -1.07 -10.88
CA GLU A 114 3.18 -0.90 -10.75
C GLU A 114 2.79 0.58 -10.68
N ASP A 115 3.53 1.40 -9.94
CA ASP A 115 3.29 2.86 -9.88
C ASP A 115 3.44 3.52 -11.26
N ARG A 116 4.47 3.12 -12.01
CA ARG A 116 4.69 3.63 -13.37
C ARG A 116 3.59 3.21 -14.32
N GLU A 117 3.23 1.92 -14.34
CA GLU A 117 2.19 1.39 -15.23
C GLU A 117 0.83 2.02 -14.94
N PHE A 118 0.46 2.13 -13.65
CA PHE A 118 -0.77 2.83 -13.26
C PHE A 118 -0.81 4.27 -13.76
N LYS A 119 0.30 5.01 -13.65
CA LYS A 119 0.38 6.39 -14.15
C LYS A 119 0.28 6.49 -15.67
N GLU A 120 0.90 5.56 -16.39
CA GLU A 120 0.85 5.50 -17.86
C GLU A 120 -0.57 5.19 -18.35
N GLU A 121 -1.31 4.36 -17.63
CA GLU A 121 -2.70 3.97 -17.95
C GLU A 121 -3.73 5.03 -17.53
N HIS A 122 -3.45 5.81 -16.47
CA HIS A 122 -4.40 6.74 -15.84
C HIS A 122 -3.92 8.20 -15.84
N LEU A 123 -3.43 8.68 -16.99
CA LEU A 123 -3.04 10.09 -17.18
C LEU A 123 -4.20 11.06 -16.90
N ASP A 124 -5.43 10.64 -17.17
CA ASP A 124 -6.65 11.39 -16.90
C ASP A 124 -6.80 11.72 -15.40
N LEU A 125 -6.53 10.76 -14.50
CA LEU A 125 -6.57 10.99 -13.06
C LEU A 125 -5.46 11.95 -12.62
N ILE A 126 -4.29 11.88 -13.25
CA ILE A 126 -3.15 12.76 -12.94
C ILE A 126 -3.46 14.20 -13.36
N ASP A 127 -3.92 14.37 -14.61
CA ASP A 127 -4.25 15.68 -15.18
C ASP A 127 -5.40 16.35 -14.43
N ALA A 128 -6.37 15.57 -13.94
CA ALA A 128 -7.47 16.04 -13.09
C ALA A 128 -7.04 16.35 -11.64
N GLY A 129 -5.83 15.95 -11.23
CA GLY A 129 -5.39 16.08 -9.83
C GLY A 129 -6.15 15.15 -8.87
N LEU A 130 -6.53 13.96 -9.36
CA LEU A 130 -7.25 12.92 -8.62
C LEU A 130 -6.35 11.74 -8.24
N PHE A 131 -5.09 11.73 -8.66
CA PHE A 131 -4.12 10.73 -8.23
C PHE A 131 -2.86 11.38 -7.65
N TYR A 132 -2.47 10.94 -6.44
CA TYR A 132 -1.23 11.35 -5.79
C TYR A 132 -0.45 10.13 -5.29
N ARG A 133 0.83 10.05 -5.64
CA ARG A 133 1.78 9.09 -5.06
C ARG A 133 2.80 9.84 -4.19
N PHE A 134 2.86 9.50 -2.91
CA PHE A 134 3.87 10.00 -1.99
C PHE A 134 4.84 8.87 -1.62
N ASN A 135 6.11 9.02 -1.98
CA ASN A 135 7.18 8.11 -1.59
C ASN A 135 8.37 8.89 -1.06
N VAL A 136 9.00 8.41 0.03
CA VAL A 136 10.08 9.14 0.70
C VAL A 136 11.44 8.56 0.31
N PRO A 137 12.24 9.26 -0.52
CA PRO A 137 13.54 8.78 -0.92
C PRO A 137 14.53 8.75 0.24
N GLY A 138 15.44 7.78 0.21
CA GLY A 138 16.55 7.67 1.16
C GLY A 138 16.21 7.03 2.52
N ILE A 139 14.97 6.58 2.75
CA ILE A 139 14.63 5.73 3.91
C ILE A 139 15.31 4.36 3.81
N ALA A 140 15.54 3.88 2.60
CA ALA A 140 16.03 2.54 2.30
C ALA A 140 17.42 2.18 2.88
N ARG A 141 18.16 3.17 3.38
CA ARG A 141 19.41 2.96 4.15
C ARG A 141 19.17 2.37 5.54
N ILE A 142 17.93 2.41 6.01
CA ILE A 142 17.46 1.83 7.27
C ILE A 142 16.94 0.43 6.93
N GLY A 143 17.55 -0.61 7.52
CA GLY A 143 17.12 -1.99 7.34
C GLY A 143 15.66 -2.18 7.75
N ILE A 144 14.95 -3.09 7.07
CA ILE A 144 13.53 -3.35 7.36
C ILE A 144 13.30 -3.89 8.77
N GLU A 145 14.32 -4.51 9.35
CA GLU A 145 14.38 -5.03 10.71
C GLU A 145 14.69 -3.96 11.78
N GLU A 146 15.10 -2.76 11.38
CA GLU A 146 15.61 -1.70 12.27
C GLU A 146 14.48 -0.88 12.91
N TYR A 147 13.61 -1.56 13.65
CA TYR A 147 12.46 -0.93 14.35
C TYR A 147 12.86 0.16 15.36
N LYS A 148 14.15 0.24 15.74
CA LYS A 148 14.68 1.26 16.66
C LYS A 148 15.03 2.59 15.99
N LYS A 149 15.04 2.66 14.65
CA LYS A 149 15.43 3.86 13.89
C LYS A 149 14.24 4.76 13.52
N LEU A 150 13.14 4.68 14.26
CA LEU A 150 11.93 5.49 14.03
C LEU A 150 12.23 7.00 14.02
N ASP A 151 13.14 7.47 14.87
CA ASP A 151 13.54 8.88 14.90
C ASP A 151 14.24 9.31 13.61
N GLU A 152 15.07 8.44 13.03
CA GLU A 152 15.75 8.69 11.76
C GLU A 152 14.73 8.69 10.60
N ILE A 153 13.82 7.71 10.56
CA ILE A 153 12.72 7.67 9.58
C ILE A 153 11.90 8.95 9.67
N SER A 154 11.51 9.37 10.88
CA SER A 154 10.74 10.60 11.11
C SER A 154 11.48 11.84 10.60
N ALA A 155 12.78 11.94 10.87
CA ALA A 155 13.60 13.07 10.43
C ALA A 155 13.69 13.13 8.89
N VAL A 156 13.94 12.00 8.23
CA VAL A 156 14.00 11.91 6.75
C VAL A 156 12.65 12.27 6.14
N THR A 157 11.55 11.73 6.65
CA THR A 157 10.20 12.03 6.16
C THR A 157 9.85 13.51 6.34
N LYS A 158 10.13 14.10 7.51
CA LYS A 158 9.90 15.54 7.75
C LYS A 158 10.69 16.41 6.79
N SER A 159 11.97 16.08 6.56
CA SER A 159 12.80 16.78 5.58
C SER A 159 12.23 16.68 4.17
N HIS A 160 11.74 15.50 3.77
CA HIS A 160 11.11 15.30 2.47
C HIS A 160 9.82 16.12 2.32
N LEU A 161 8.93 16.08 3.31
CA LEU A 161 7.68 16.84 3.33
C LEU A 161 7.88 18.36 3.32
N SER A 162 9.07 18.83 3.74
CA SER A 162 9.43 20.25 3.76
C SER A 162 9.97 20.75 2.42
N ARG A 163 10.25 19.86 1.45
CA ARG A 163 10.69 20.25 0.11
C ARG A 163 9.56 21.02 -0.59
N PRO A 164 9.87 22.13 -1.31
CA PRO A 164 8.85 22.96 -1.93
C PRO A 164 7.86 22.18 -2.82
N ASP A 165 8.36 21.28 -3.67
CA ASP A 165 7.51 20.51 -4.59
C ASP A 165 6.61 19.51 -3.86
N THR A 166 7.17 18.74 -2.91
CA THR A 166 6.42 17.80 -2.07
C THR A 166 5.36 18.54 -1.25
N ASN A 167 5.73 19.65 -0.60
CA ASN A 167 4.82 20.43 0.21
C ASN A 167 3.67 21.01 -0.62
N ARG A 168 3.98 21.51 -1.82
CA ARG A 168 2.98 22.01 -2.77
C ARG A 168 2.02 20.88 -3.20
N SER A 169 2.55 19.73 -3.61
CA SER A 169 1.74 18.57 -3.99
C SER A 169 0.82 18.12 -2.85
N MET A 170 1.36 18.01 -1.62
CA MET A 170 0.57 17.70 -0.42
C MET A 170 -0.56 18.71 -0.18
N LYS A 171 -0.30 20.01 -0.33
CA LYS A 171 -1.34 21.05 -0.16
C LYS A 171 -2.46 20.93 -1.20
N PHE A 172 -2.12 20.66 -2.45
CA PHE A 172 -3.13 20.43 -3.49
C PHE A 172 -3.95 19.16 -3.21
N CYS A 173 -3.28 18.07 -2.84
CA CYS A 173 -3.95 16.83 -2.46
C CYS A 173 -4.94 17.06 -1.29
N VAL A 174 -4.53 17.83 -0.28
CA VAL A 174 -5.41 18.17 0.86
C VAL A 174 -6.59 19.04 0.42
N SER A 175 -6.37 20.03 -0.46
CA SER A 175 -7.47 20.84 -1.02
C SER A 175 -8.52 19.96 -1.68
N LYS A 176 -8.08 19.03 -2.53
CA LYS A 176 -8.94 18.06 -3.21
C LYS A 176 -9.68 17.14 -2.25
N ALA A 177 -8.99 16.65 -1.22
CA ALA A 177 -9.61 15.80 -0.21
C ALA A 177 -10.73 16.53 0.55
N VAL A 178 -10.53 17.82 0.87
CA VAL A 178 -11.50 18.62 1.63
C VAL A 178 -12.67 19.09 0.75
N GLU A 179 -12.44 19.41 -0.51
CA GLU A 179 -13.49 19.76 -1.49
C GLU A 179 -14.55 18.64 -1.64
N GLY A 180 -14.14 17.37 -1.50
CA GLY A 180 -15.03 16.21 -1.61
C GLY A 180 -15.75 15.80 -0.32
N VAL A 181 -15.52 16.47 0.80
CA VAL A 181 -16.23 16.19 2.07
C VAL A 181 -17.49 17.06 2.12
N GLU A 182 -18.66 16.45 1.91
CA GLU A 182 -19.92 17.13 2.21
C GLU A 182 -19.95 17.52 3.71
N PRO A 183 -20.37 18.74 4.06
CA PRO A 183 -20.51 19.12 5.46
C PRO A 183 -21.51 18.19 6.16
N GLU A 184 -21.18 17.75 7.38
CA GLU A 184 -22.11 16.94 8.17
C GLU A 184 -23.47 17.65 8.27
N PRO A 185 -24.59 16.93 8.09
CA PRO A 185 -25.90 17.50 8.29
C PRO A 185 -25.99 18.02 9.73
N GLN A 186 -26.15 19.33 9.88
CA GLN A 186 -26.38 19.93 11.18
C GLN A 186 -27.63 19.28 11.78
N GLU A 187 -27.46 18.57 12.91
CA GLU A 187 -28.60 18.09 13.70
C GLU A 187 -29.49 19.29 14.01
N GLY A 188 -30.70 19.28 13.44
CA GLY A 188 -31.67 20.33 13.64
C GLY A 188 -32.05 20.42 15.12
N ASN A 189 -32.01 21.65 15.67
CA ASN A 189 -32.57 22.00 16.98
C ASN A 189 -34.06 21.67 17.09
#